data_AF-A0A3C1EK45-F1
#
_entry.id   AF-A0A3C1EK45-F1
#
_cell.length_a   1.000
_cell.length_b   1.000
_cell.length_c   1.000
_cell.angle_alpha   90.00
_cell.angle_beta   90.00
_cell.angle_gamma   90.00
#
_symmetry.space_group_name_H-M   'P 1'
#
loop_
_entity.id
_entity.type
_entity.pdbx_description
1 polymer ?
#
loop_
_entity_poly.entity_id
_entity_poly.type
_entity_poly.pdbx_seq_one_letter_code
_entity_poly.pdbx_strand_id
1 'polypeptide(L)'
;MLLIPARGAEPPDSKSPTMESAAASPALDPDTLEMVKSFLKTPTENLPAEHIPRFLEVDPKSLPKKLRRPFEAKCVELYSLRQVAAGNKRGGWRTPEENCEVVKEGRSNSAGILILAGFLEISEDEELWLMKETNCTEHDLMCEFTLQVVAEKAGKKAPARRRLFLHQRDPVFALISQYREEGRVRQTKFFGIGGLHCAPRQQ
;
A
#
# COMPACT_ATOMS: atom_id res chain seq x y z
N MET A 1 -29.20 -44.39 53.85
CA MET A 1 -28.19 -45.43 53.53
C MET A 1 -28.44 -45.92 52.13
N LEU A 2 -27.48 -45.75 51.23
CA LEU A 2 -27.13 -46.68 50.15
C LEU A 2 -25.85 -46.12 49.50
N LEU A 3 -24.76 -46.85 49.73
CA LEU A 3 -23.49 -46.73 49.01
C LEU A 3 -23.72 -47.12 47.54
N ILE A 4 -22.90 -46.58 46.63
CA ILE A 4 -21.99 -47.35 45.74
C ILE A 4 -20.96 -46.38 45.09
N PRO A 5 -19.66 -46.75 45.05
CA PRO A 5 -18.56 -46.00 44.42
C PRO A 5 -18.15 -46.59 43.05
N ALA A 6 -17.39 -45.82 42.24
CA ALA A 6 -16.25 -46.25 41.38
C ALA A 6 -15.92 -45.14 40.35
N ARG A 7 -14.73 -44.53 40.34
CA ARG A 7 -13.46 -44.97 39.72
C ARG A 7 -13.49 -45.10 38.19
N GLY A 8 -12.75 -44.22 37.52
CA GLY A 8 -12.30 -44.31 36.12
C GLY A 8 -11.57 -43.02 35.74
N ALA A 9 -10.27 -42.90 36.02
CA ALA A 9 -9.16 -43.22 35.11
C ALA A 9 -9.00 -42.19 33.98
N GLU A 10 -8.33 -41.07 34.29
CA GLU A 10 -7.79 -40.13 33.30
C GLU A 10 -6.42 -40.61 32.80
N PRO A 11 -6.18 -40.67 31.49
CA PRO A 11 -4.85 -40.97 30.95
C PRO A 11 -3.91 -39.76 30.99
N PRO A 12 -2.59 -39.96 31.16
CA PRO A 12 -1.61 -38.89 31.26
C PRO A 12 -1.24 -38.25 29.91
N ASP A 13 -0.91 -36.96 30.01
CA ASP A 13 -0.39 -36.06 28.98
C ASP A 13 0.56 -36.69 27.96
N SER A 14 0.15 -36.67 26.70
CA SER A 14 1.01 -36.88 25.55
C SER A 14 1.88 -35.64 25.33
N LYS A 15 3.06 -35.62 25.95
CA LYS A 15 4.16 -34.72 25.58
C LYS A 15 4.69 -35.11 24.20
N SER A 16 4.20 -34.45 23.15
CA SER A 16 4.90 -34.40 21.86
C SER A 16 6.03 -33.36 21.96
N PRO A 17 7.31 -33.74 21.83
CA PRO A 17 8.34 -32.76 21.54
C PRO A 17 8.21 -32.40 20.06
N THR A 18 7.50 -31.31 19.78
CA THR A 18 7.66 -30.60 18.51
C THR A 18 9.09 -30.09 18.49
N MET A 19 9.99 -30.87 17.90
CA MET A 19 11.25 -30.36 17.37
C MET A 19 10.88 -29.42 16.23
N GLU A 20 10.59 -28.17 16.61
CA GLU A 20 10.59 -27.03 15.71
C GLU A 20 12.04 -26.87 15.25
N SER A 21 12.36 -27.61 14.20
CA SER A 21 13.55 -27.40 13.38
C SER A 21 13.53 -25.93 13.00
N ALA A 22 14.41 -25.16 13.62
CA ALA A 22 14.74 -23.81 13.21
C ALA A 22 15.29 -23.91 11.79
N ALA A 23 14.39 -23.87 10.81
CA ALA A 23 14.72 -23.67 9.42
C ALA A 23 15.40 -22.30 9.34
N ALA A 24 16.74 -22.33 9.41
CA ALA A 24 17.57 -21.23 9.02
C ALA A 24 17.07 -20.80 7.64
N SER A 25 16.48 -19.60 7.57
CA SER A 25 16.05 -19.03 6.30
C SER A 25 17.23 -19.13 5.34
N PRO A 26 17.06 -19.71 4.14
CA PRO A 26 18.16 -19.89 3.21
C PRO A 26 18.85 -18.55 3.03
N ALA A 27 20.16 -18.54 3.26
CA ALA A 27 20.96 -17.34 3.09
C ALA A 27 20.72 -16.83 1.68
N LEU A 28 20.18 -15.62 1.57
CA LEU A 28 19.87 -15.00 0.29
C LEU A 28 21.16 -14.94 -0.54
N ASP A 29 21.04 -15.32 -1.81
CA ASP A 29 22.14 -15.29 -2.77
C ASP A 29 22.82 -13.90 -2.79
N PRO A 30 24.17 -13.82 -2.78
CA PRO A 30 24.90 -12.56 -2.69
C PRO A 30 24.60 -11.61 -3.86
N ASP A 31 24.37 -12.13 -5.06
CA ASP A 31 24.06 -11.32 -6.24
C ASP A 31 22.69 -10.66 -6.09
N THR A 32 21.73 -11.39 -5.49
CA THR A 32 20.40 -10.86 -5.18
C THR A 32 20.47 -9.74 -4.14
N LEU A 33 21.35 -9.87 -3.14
CA LEU A 33 21.57 -8.81 -2.15
C LEU A 33 22.20 -7.55 -2.79
N GLU A 34 23.16 -7.72 -3.69
CA GLU A 34 23.77 -6.60 -4.43
C GLU A 34 22.78 -5.91 -5.35
N MET A 35 21.95 -6.68 -6.06
CA MET A 35 20.83 -6.16 -6.85
C MET A 35 19.89 -5.31 -5.99
N VAL A 36 19.47 -5.82 -4.83
CA VAL A 36 18.59 -5.05 -3.94
C VAL A 36 19.26 -3.76 -3.47
N LYS A 37 20.53 -3.81 -3.07
CA LYS A 37 21.26 -2.61 -2.63
C LYS A 37 21.42 -1.57 -3.74
N SER A 38 21.66 -1.99 -4.98
CA SER A 38 21.78 -1.06 -6.11
C SER A 38 20.43 -0.44 -6.44
N PHE A 39 19.37 -1.23 -6.49
CA PHE A 39 17.99 -0.78 -6.70
C PHE A 39 17.53 0.27 -5.68
N LEU A 40 17.92 0.08 -4.42
CA LEU A 40 17.57 1.01 -3.34
C LEU A 40 18.31 2.35 -3.42
N LYS A 41 19.44 2.40 -4.12
CA LYS A 41 20.24 3.64 -4.29
C LYS A 41 19.87 4.38 -5.58
N THR A 42 19.39 3.66 -6.58
CA THR A 42 19.10 4.21 -7.90
C THR A 42 17.71 4.86 -7.93
N PRO A 43 17.57 6.11 -8.42
CA PRO A 43 16.27 6.72 -8.68
C PRO A 43 15.43 5.87 -9.64
N THR A 44 14.12 5.82 -9.42
CA THR A 44 13.22 4.91 -10.16
C THR A 44 13.23 5.12 -11.67
N GLU A 45 13.47 6.37 -12.10
CA GLU A 45 13.59 6.75 -13.52
C GLU A 45 14.77 6.09 -14.22
N ASN A 46 15.81 5.74 -13.47
CA ASN A 46 17.05 5.16 -13.98
C ASN A 46 17.12 3.65 -13.76
N LEU A 47 16.04 3.02 -13.28
CA LEU A 47 16.02 1.58 -13.05
C LEU A 47 15.81 0.80 -14.37
N PRO A 48 16.57 -0.28 -14.59
CA PRO A 48 16.35 -1.14 -15.74
C PRO A 48 15.02 -1.89 -15.58
N ALA A 49 14.09 -1.66 -16.50
CA ALA A 49 12.74 -2.24 -16.46
C ALA A 49 12.74 -3.78 -16.41
N GLU A 50 13.73 -4.41 -17.05
CA GLU A 50 13.90 -5.86 -17.13
C GLU A 50 14.14 -6.51 -15.76
N HIS A 51 14.74 -5.78 -14.82
CA HIS A 51 15.11 -6.29 -13.50
C HIS A 51 14.05 -6.01 -12.43
N ILE A 52 13.05 -5.18 -12.72
CA ILE A 52 11.97 -4.85 -11.77
C ILE A 52 11.18 -6.10 -11.32
N PRO A 53 10.76 -7.02 -12.22
CA PRO A 53 10.04 -8.22 -11.79
C PRO A 53 10.84 -9.05 -10.79
N ARG A 54 12.12 -9.29 -11.08
CA ARG A 54 13.03 -10.04 -10.20
C ARG A 54 13.20 -9.36 -8.84
N PHE A 55 13.26 -8.03 -8.81
CA PHE A 55 13.31 -7.28 -7.55
C PHE A 55 12.04 -7.45 -6.71
N LEU A 56 10.86 -7.41 -7.34
CA LEU A 56 9.57 -7.54 -6.65
C LEU A 56 9.28 -8.96 -6.11
N GLU A 57 9.95 -9.97 -6.67
CA GLU A 57 9.84 -11.37 -6.24
C GLU A 57 10.66 -11.67 -4.96
N VAL A 58 11.59 -10.79 -4.57
CA VAL A 58 12.41 -11.00 -3.37
C VAL A 58 11.55 -10.96 -2.10
N ASP A 59 11.66 -12.01 -1.27
CA ASP A 59 10.98 -12.05 0.03
C ASP A 59 11.62 -11.04 1.02
N PRO A 60 10.87 -10.05 1.55
CA PRO A 60 11.38 -9.11 2.55
C PRO A 60 12.00 -9.78 3.78
N LYS A 61 11.53 -10.96 4.18
CA LYS A 61 12.05 -11.66 5.37
C LYS A 61 13.46 -12.18 5.16
N SER A 62 13.84 -12.50 3.92
CA SER A 62 15.19 -12.95 3.54
C SER A 62 16.24 -11.84 3.64
N LEU A 63 15.81 -10.57 3.59
CA LEU A 63 16.70 -9.42 3.61
C LEU A 63 17.18 -9.06 5.04
N PRO A 64 18.37 -8.44 5.17
CA PRO A 64 18.82 -7.85 6.43
C PRO A 64 17.81 -6.82 6.96
N LYS A 65 17.57 -6.80 8.27
CA LYS A 65 16.57 -5.91 8.92
C LYS A 65 16.66 -4.44 8.49
N LYS A 66 17.89 -3.95 8.27
CA LYS A 66 18.14 -2.56 7.82
C LYS A 66 17.62 -2.26 6.41
N LEU A 67 17.55 -3.26 5.54
CA LEU A 67 17.13 -3.13 4.15
C LEU A 67 15.65 -3.43 3.93
N ARG A 68 14.98 -4.10 4.88
CA ARG A 68 13.57 -4.50 4.73
C ARG A 68 12.64 -3.31 4.51
N ARG A 69 12.73 -2.28 5.35
CA ARG A 69 11.85 -1.10 5.27
C ARG A 69 12.09 -0.28 3.99
N PRO A 70 13.34 0.04 3.59
CA PRO A 70 13.59 0.65 2.29
C PRO A 70 13.13 -0.21 1.11
N PHE A 71 13.31 -1.53 1.19
CA PHE A 71 12.85 -2.48 0.17
C PHE A 71 11.33 -2.47 0.02
N GLU A 72 10.60 -2.57 1.14
CA GLU A 72 9.14 -2.47 1.16
C GLU A 72 8.65 -1.14 0.56
N ALA A 73 9.26 -0.02 0.96
CA ALA A 73 8.93 1.29 0.39
C ALA A 73 9.17 1.35 -1.12
N LYS A 74 10.29 0.78 -1.59
CA LYS A 74 10.62 0.73 -3.01
C LYS A 74 9.67 -0.14 -3.80
N CYS A 75 9.25 -1.27 -3.25
CA CYS A 75 8.22 -2.12 -3.85
C CYS A 75 6.90 -1.35 -3.99
N VAL A 76 6.45 -0.67 -2.94
CA VAL A 76 5.24 0.15 -2.96
C VAL A 76 5.35 1.25 -4.04
N GLU A 77 6.45 1.99 -4.07
CA GLU A 77 6.71 3.01 -5.11
C GLU A 77 6.56 2.41 -6.52
N LEU A 78 7.21 1.28 -6.80
CA LEU A 78 7.16 0.63 -8.11
C LEU A 78 5.75 0.16 -8.49
N TYR A 79 4.99 -0.40 -7.55
CA TYR A 79 3.59 -0.78 -7.78
C TYR A 79 2.73 0.44 -8.09
N SER A 80 2.87 1.52 -7.34
CA SER A 80 2.11 2.76 -7.55
C SER A 80 2.45 3.41 -8.88
N LEU A 81 3.72 3.46 -9.27
CA LEU A 81 4.12 3.99 -10.58
C LEU A 81 3.61 3.12 -11.73
N ARG A 82 3.59 1.79 -11.56
CA ARG A 82 2.97 0.89 -12.53
C ARG A 82 1.47 1.17 -12.67
N GLN A 83 0.78 1.39 -11.56
CA GLN A 83 -0.65 1.75 -11.55
C GLN A 83 -0.89 3.10 -12.24
N VAL A 84 -0.11 4.13 -11.91
CA VAL A 84 -0.17 5.45 -12.57
C VAL A 84 0.11 5.33 -14.07
N ALA A 85 1.12 4.57 -14.47
CA ALA A 85 1.45 4.38 -15.88
C ALA A 85 0.36 3.63 -16.64
N ALA A 86 -0.22 2.59 -16.05
CA ALA A 86 -1.38 1.89 -16.61
C ALA A 86 -2.58 2.83 -16.73
N GLY A 87 -2.79 3.65 -15.71
CA GLY A 87 -3.80 4.68 -15.70
C GLY A 87 -3.60 5.69 -16.84
N ASN A 88 -2.43 6.30 -16.95
CA ASN A 88 -2.17 7.32 -17.98
C ASN A 88 -2.42 6.82 -19.40
N LYS A 89 -2.23 5.52 -19.67
CA LYS A 89 -2.56 4.89 -20.96
C LYS A 89 -4.06 4.83 -21.24
N ARG A 90 -4.92 4.72 -20.22
CA ARG A 90 -6.40 4.71 -20.37
C ARG A 90 -6.98 6.13 -20.56
N GLY A 91 -6.19 7.19 -20.32
CA GLY A 91 -6.62 8.58 -20.44
C GLY A 91 -7.33 9.14 -19.21
N GLY A 92 -8.10 10.23 -19.40
CA GLY A 92 -8.78 10.94 -18.31
C GLY A 92 -10.08 10.28 -17.82
N TRP A 93 -10.67 9.42 -18.63
CA TRP A 93 -11.87 8.66 -18.26
C TRP A 93 -11.47 7.30 -17.66
N ARG A 94 -11.90 7.07 -16.42
CA ARG A 94 -11.69 5.82 -15.68
C ARG A 94 -12.98 5.02 -15.65
N THR A 95 -12.88 3.72 -15.91
CA THR A 95 -13.99 2.79 -15.67
C THR A 95 -13.56 1.90 -14.51
N PRO A 96 -14.10 2.12 -13.30
CA PRO A 96 -13.68 1.34 -12.13
C PRO A 96 -13.96 -0.15 -12.36
N GLU A 97 -12.95 -0.97 -12.16
CA GLU A 97 -13.12 -2.43 -12.17
C GLU A 97 -13.99 -2.85 -10.97
N GLU A 98 -15.05 -3.63 -11.21
CA GLU A 98 -16.01 -4.04 -10.17
C GLU A 98 -15.38 -4.94 -9.10
N ASN A 99 -14.34 -5.70 -9.47
CA ASN A 99 -13.64 -6.67 -8.61
C ASN A 99 -12.24 -6.21 -8.23
N CYS A 100 -12.03 -4.90 -8.10
CA CYS A 100 -10.76 -4.40 -7.59
C CYS A 100 -10.57 -4.84 -6.13
N GLU A 101 -9.64 -5.77 -5.92
CA GLU A 101 -9.13 -6.09 -4.60
C GLU A 101 -8.21 -4.96 -4.16
N VAL A 102 -8.78 -3.98 -3.45
CA VAL A 102 -7.99 -3.02 -2.69
C VAL A 102 -7.11 -3.85 -1.76
N VAL A 103 -5.79 -3.82 -1.98
CA VAL A 103 -4.80 -4.55 -1.18
C VAL A 103 -4.79 -3.94 0.23
N LYS A 104 -5.78 -4.32 1.06
CA LYS A 104 -5.99 -3.77 2.39
C LYS A 104 -5.04 -4.36 3.42
N GLU A 105 -4.48 -5.53 3.17
CA GLU A 105 -3.77 -6.29 4.20
C GLU A 105 -2.52 -6.98 3.62
N GLY A 106 -1.35 -6.68 4.20
CA GLY A 106 -0.30 -7.71 4.28
C GLY A 106 1.14 -7.34 3.93
N ARG A 107 1.43 -6.21 3.27
CA ARG A 107 2.83 -5.91 2.86
C ARG A 107 3.43 -4.60 3.32
N SER A 108 2.87 -4.00 4.38
CA SER A 108 3.36 -2.83 5.14
C SER A 108 2.68 -1.48 4.84
N ASN A 109 1.38 -1.42 5.11
CA ASN A 109 0.57 -0.19 5.10
C ASN A 109 0.89 0.76 6.26
N SER A 110 2.15 0.86 6.69
CA SER A 110 2.52 1.88 7.68
C SER A 110 2.64 3.23 6.98
N ALA A 111 2.14 4.31 7.60
CA ALA A 111 2.32 5.64 7.04
C ALA A 111 3.80 5.95 6.76
N GLY A 112 4.69 5.46 7.62
CA GLY A 112 6.13 5.63 7.49
C GLY A 112 6.75 4.91 6.29
N ILE A 113 6.06 3.99 5.62
CA ILE A 113 6.53 3.34 4.38
C ILE A 113 5.94 4.05 3.16
N LEU A 114 4.67 4.44 3.23
CA LEU A 114 4.04 5.27 2.20
C LEU A 114 4.79 6.59 1.99
N ILE A 115 5.16 7.27 3.08
CA ILE A 115 5.96 8.51 3.01
C ILE A 115 7.32 8.27 2.34
N LEU A 116 7.99 7.16 2.65
CA LEU A 116 9.26 6.80 2.01
C LEU A 116 9.09 6.44 0.53
N ALA A 117 7.93 5.91 0.16
CA ALA A 117 7.56 5.58 -1.22
C ALA A 117 7.09 6.80 -2.04
N GLY A 118 7.11 8.02 -1.48
CA GLY A 118 6.74 9.24 -2.21
C GLY A 118 5.27 9.62 -2.12
N PHE A 119 4.52 9.03 -1.18
CA PHE A 119 3.16 9.46 -0.89
C PHE A 119 3.13 10.69 0.02
N LEU A 120 2.11 11.52 -0.18
CA LEU A 120 1.78 12.62 0.71
C LEU A 120 0.44 12.39 1.37
N GLU A 121 0.36 12.82 2.63
CA GLU A 121 -0.89 12.82 3.37
C GLU A 121 -1.82 13.90 2.83
N ILE A 122 -3.09 13.53 2.66
CA ILE A 122 -4.20 14.42 2.32
C ILE A 122 -5.21 14.44 3.46
N SER A 123 -5.92 15.56 3.62
CA SER A 123 -6.99 15.66 4.61
C SER A 123 -8.29 14.98 4.14
N GLU A 124 -9.20 14.73 5.06
CA GLU A 124 -10.55 14.21 4.73
C GLU A 124 -11.33 15.23 3.87
N ASP A 125 -11.16 16.53 4.12
CA ASP A 125 -11.77 17.59 3.30
C ASP A 125 -11.24 17.58 1.86
N GLU A 126 -9.94 17.30 1.69
CA GLU A 126 -9.30 17.16 0.38
C GLU A 126 -9.85 15.93 -0.37
N GLU A 127 -10.04 14.81 0.31
CA GLU A 127 -10.68 13.61 -0.24
C GLU A 127 -12.12 13.89 -0.69
N LEU A 128 -12.93 14.53 0.16
CA LEU A 128 -14.33 14.85 -0.16
C LEU A 128 -14.44 15.78 -1.37
N TRP A 129 -13.56 16.79 -1.43
CA TRP A 129 -13.47 17.68 -2.58
C TRP A 129 -13.07 16.91 -3.85
N LEU A 130 -12.09 16.01 -3.73
CA LEU A 130 -11.59 15.20 -4.83
C LEU A 130 -12.67 14.26 -5.40
N MET A 131 -13.42 13.58 -4.54
CA MET A 131 -14.55 12.74 -4.93
C MET A 131 -15.62 13.54 -5.67
N LYS A 132 -15.90 14.77 -5.21
CA LYS A 132 -16.86 15.67 -5.86
C LYS A 132 -16.38 16.15 -7.24
N GLU A 133 -15.11 16.50 -7.38
CA GLU A 133 -14.55 17.02 -8.63
C GLU A 133 -14.41 15.90 -9.69
N THR A 134 -14.03 14.70 -9.26
CA THR A 134 -13.79 13.56 -10.15
C THR A 134 -15.01 12.68 -10.40
N ASN A 135 -16.08 12.85 -9.61
CA ASN A 135 -17.22 11.93 -9.53
C ASN A 135 -16.81 10.47 -9.20
N CYS A 136 -15.62 10.26 -8.64
CA CYS A 136 -15.15 8.95 -8.19
C CYS A 136 -15.55 8.70 -6.74
N THR A 137 -15.88 7.45 -6.41
CA THR A 137 -16.01 7.06 -5.00
C THR A 137 -14.63 6.83 -4.36
N GLU A 138 -14.53 6.80 -3.03
CA GLU A 138 -13.28 6.43 -2.33
C GLU A 138 -12.72 5.10 -2.85
N HIS A 139 -13.59 4.11 -3.04
CA HIS A 139 -13.19 2.81 -3.57
C HIS A 139 -12.58 2.94 -4.98
N ASP A 140 -13.19 3.74 -5.85
CA ASP A 140 -12.67 3.93 -7.21
C ASP A 140 -11.32 4.68 -7.18
N LEU A 141 -11.13 5.62 -6.24
CA LEU A 141 -9.86 6.29 -6.01
C LEU A 141 -8.76 5.34 -5.52
N MET A 142 -9.09 4.32 -4.72
CA MET A 142 -8.12 3.30 -4.28
C MET A 142 -7.74 2.32 -5.41
N CYS A 143 -8.63 2.13 -6.37
CA CYS A 143 -8.52 1.11 -7.41
C CYS A 143 -7.86 1.61 -8.69
N GLU A 144 -8.36 2.74 -9.20
CA GLU A 144 -7.88 3.33 -10.45
C GLU A 144 -6.73 4.30 -10.24
N PHE A 145 -6.63 4.84 -9.02
CA PHE A 145 -5.61 5.78 -8.62
C PHE A 145 -4.85 5.24 -7.41
N THR A 146 -3.87 6.01 -6.94
CA THR A 146 -2.96 5.60 -5.88
C THR A 146 -3.48 5.92 -4.47
N LEU A 147 -4.79 6.13 -4.26
CA LEU A 147 -5.27 6.44 -2.92
C LEU A 147 -5.05 5.26 -1.96
N GLN A 148 -4.38 5.52 -0.85
CA GLN A 148 -4.13 4.54 0.20
C GLN A 148 -4.72 5.04 1.52
N VAL A 149 -5.58 4.23 2.12
CA VAL A 149 -6.23 4.51 3.40
C VAL A 149 -5.54 3.68 4.48
N VAL A 150 -4.91 4.34 5.44
CA VAL A 150 -4.22 3.69 6.57
C VAL A 150 -4.95 3.99 7.86
N ALA A 151 -5.34 2.93 8.58
CA ALA A 151 -5.87 3.06 9.95
C ALA A 151 -4.73 2.91 10.96
N GLU A 152 -4.27 4.00 11.57
CA GLU A 152 -3.24 3.98 12.62
C GLU A 152 -3.85 4.19 14.00
N LYS A 153 -3.61 3.26 14.92
CA LYS A 153 -3.95 3.45 16.33
C LYS A 153 -2.83 4.23 17.00
N ALA A 154 -3.14 5.42 17.52
CA ALA A 154 -2.19 6.26 18.26
C ALA A 154 -1.75 5.64 19.62
N GLY A 155 -2.41 4.58 20.07
CA GLY A 155 -2.09 3.84 21.28
C GLY A 155 -3.08 2.70 21.54
N LYS A 156 -2.87 1.89 22.59
CA LYS A 156 -3.72 0.72 22.91
C LYS A 156 -5.20 1.05 23.14
N LYS A 157 -5.51 2.28 23.53
CA LYS A 157 -6.87 2.76 23.87
C LYS A 157 -7.35 3.91 22.98
N ALA A 158 -6.51 4.41 22.08
CA ALA A 158 -6.90 5.50 21.20
C ALA A 158 -7.73 4.94 20.03
N PRO A 159 -8.78 5.65 19.57
CA PRO A 159 -9.45 5.29 18.34
C PRO A 159 -8.43 5.30 17.19
N ALA A 160 -8.59 4.36 16.25
CA ALA A 160 -7.77 4.35 15.05
C ALA A 160 -8.05 5.65 14.27
N ARG A 161 -7.00 6.40 13.98
CA ARG A 161 -7.07 7.56 13.09
C ARG A 161 -6.93 7.06 11.67
N ARG A 162 -7.88 7.46 10.83
CA ARG A 162 -7.84 7.24 9.38
C ARG A 162 -6.89 8.29 8.79
N ARG A 163 -5.88 7.84 8.05
CA ARG A 163 -4.91 8.68 7.36
C ARG A 163 -4.96 8.34 5.88
N LEU A 164 -4.99 9.37 5.05
CA LEU A 164 -5.18 9.24 3.61
C LEU A 164 -3.89 9.65 2.91
N PHE A 165 -3.43 8.83 1.99
CA PHE A 165 -2.18 9.04 1.28
C PHE A 165 -2.39 8.95 -0.21
N LEU A 166 -1.83 9.90 -0.96
CA LEU A 166 -1.85 9.92 -2.41
C LEU A 166 -0.42 10.07 -2.95
N HIS A 167 -0.08 9.33 -4.01
CA HIS A 167 1.26 9.40 -4.58
C HIS A 167 1.44 10.71 -5.37
N GLN A 168 2.58 11.41 -5.19
CA GLN A 168 2.82 12.72 -5.82
C GLN A 168 2.76 12.71 -7.36
N ARG A 169 3.13 11.57 -7.97
CA ARG A 169 3.09 11.40 -9.43
C ARG A 169 1.73 10.98 -9.98
N ASP A 170 0.75 10.78 -9.13
CA ASP A 170 -0.61 10.51 -9.56
C ASP A 170 -1.20 11.77 -10.22
N PRO A 171 -1.84 11.66 -11.41
CA PRO A 171 -2.47 12.81 -12.06
C PRO A 171 -3.54 13.50 -11.17
N VAL A 172 -4.18 12.75 -10.26
CA VAL A 172 -5.16 13.30 -9.31
C VAL A 172 -4.52 14.19 -8.25
N PHE A 173 -3.23 14.00 -7.97
CA PHE A 173 -2.50 14.84 -7.01
C PHE A 173 -2.38 16.29 -7.49
N ALA A 174 -2.41 16.53 -8.81
CA ALA A 174 -2.43 17.88 -9.36
C ALA A 174 -3.71 18.65 -8.93
N LEU A 175 -4.85 17.97 -8.82
CA LEU A 175 -6.11 18.56 -8.34
C LEU A 175 -6.01 18.96 -6.86
N ILE A 176 -5.41 18.11 -6.03
CA ILE A 176 -5.14 18.43 -4.62
C ILE A 176 -4.20 19.62 -4.49
N SER A 177 -3.15 19.67 -5.32
CA SER A 177 -2.22 20.81 -5.34
C SER A 177 -2.95 22.11 -5.69
N GLN A 178 -3.83 22.07 -6.69
CA GLN A 178 -4.69 23.20 -7.04
C GLN A 178 -5.61 23.62 -5.89
N TYR A 179 -6.28 22.68 -5.22
CA TYR A 179 -7.14 22.97 -4.06
C TYR A 179 -6.36 23.69 -2.93
N ARG A 180 -5.14 23.21 -2.63
CA ARG A 180 -4.25 23.83 -1.63
C ARG A 180 -3.80 25.24 -2.04
N GLU A 181 -3.63 25.49 -3.33
CA GLU A 181 -3.23 26.79 -3.86
C GLU A 181 -4.39 27.78 -3.96
N GLU A 182 -5.61 27.33 -4.30
CA GLU A 182 -6.81 28.17 -4.34
C GLU A 182 -7.10 28.82 -2.97
N GLY A 183 -6.76 28.14 -1.88
CA GLY A 183 -6.81 28.70 -0.52
C GLY A 183 -5.74 29.76 -0.22
N ARG A 184 -4.69 29.88 -1.05
CA ARG A 184 -3.53 30.78 -0.83
C ARG A 184 -3.48 31.95 -1.81
N VAL A 185 -3.81 31.73 -3.09
CA VAL A 185 -3.69 32.76 -4.13
C VAL A 185 -4.85 32.63 -5.14
N ARG A 186 -5.64 33.70 -5.29
CA ARG A 186 -6.70 33.81 -6.32
C ARG A 186 -6.12 34.06 -7.71
N GLN A 187 -5.33 33.14 -8.27
CA GLN A 187 -4.96 33.21 -9.69
C GLN A 187 -5.88 32.36 -10.56
N THR A 188 -6.07 32.84 -11.79
CA THR A 188 -6.99 32.32 -12.80
C THR A 188 -6.58 30.93 -13.30
N LYS A 189 -7.54 30.00 -13.37
CA LYS A 189 -7.40 28.60 -13.81
C LYS A 189 -6.99 28.51 -15.30
N PHE A 190 -5.71 28.65 -15.63
CA PHE A 190 -5.23 28.69 -17.02
C PHE A 190 -4.70 27.37 -17.60
N PHE A 191 -4.67 26.28 -16.82
CA PHE A 191 -4.20 24.99 -17.34
C PHE A 191 -5.26 23.92 -17.10
N GLY A 192 -5.89 23.47 -18.19
CA GLY A 192 -6.82 22.36 -18.21
C GLY A 192 -6.08 21.06 -17.90
N ILE A 193 -6.01 20.70 -16.62
CA ILE A 193 -5.88 19.30 -16.24
C ILE A 193 -7.13 18.65 -16.87
N GLY A 194 -6.94 17.87 -17.93
CA GLY A 194 -8.04 17.16 -18.58
C GLY A 194 -8.86 16.44 -17.51
N GLY A 195 -10.18 16.66 -17.50
CA GLY A 195 -11.05 16.20 -16.42
C GLY A 195 -10.84 14.72 -16.14
N LEU A 196 -10.33 14.41 -14.95
CA LEU A 196 -10.22 13.04 -14.47
C LEU A 196 -11.60 12.65 -13.93
N HIS A 197 -12.27 11.76 -14.64
CA HIS A 197 -13.63 11.37 -14.30
C HIS A 197 -13.76 9.86 -14.22
N CYS A 198 -14.46 9.38 -13.19
CA CYS A 198 -14.94 8.01 -13.16
C CYS A 198 -16.27 7.91 -13.92
N ALA A 199 -16.36 6.96 -14.84
CA ALA A 199 -17.61 6.62 -15.49
C ALA A 199 -18.59 6.03 -14.45
N PRO A 200 -19.90 6.35 -14.55
CA PRO A 200 -20.90 5.71 -13.70
C PRO A 200 -20.90 4.20 -13.94
N ARG A 201 -20.98 3.41 -12.87
CA ARG A 201 -21.10 1.95 -12.97
C ARG A 201 -22.37 1.62 -13.74
N GLN A 202 -22.25 0.81 -14.80
CA GLN A 202 -23.41 0.25 -15.46
C GLN A 202 -23.99 -0.82 -14.53
N GLN A 203 -25.14 -0.52 -13.92
CA GLN A 203 -25.88 -1.46 -13.06
C GLN A 203 -26.52 -2.58 -13.89
#